data_AF-A0A6L8KFA9-F1
#
_entry.id   AF-A0A6L8KFA9-F1
#
_cell.length_a   1.000
_cell.length_b   1.000
_cell.length_c   1.000
_cell.angle_alpha   90.00
_cell.angle_beta   90.00
_cell.angle_gamma   90.00
#
_symmetry.space_group_name_H-M   'P 1'
#
loop_
_entity.id
_entity.type
_entity.pdbx_description
1 polymer ?
#
loop_
_entity_poly.entity_id
_entity_poly.type
_entity_poly.pdbx_seq_one_letter_code
_entity_poly.pdbx_strand_id
1 'polypeptide(L)' 'MTKTASKADSAAASSNGEVKARVLIDCDLGMCNEVILVDPSIAETLTGVIDTDPAAVEYAESLAKE' A
#
# COMPACT_ATOMS: atom_id res chain seq x y z
N MET A 1 -27.98 -12.43 31.24
CA MET A 1 -26.58 -12.17 31.59
C MET A 1 -25.96 -11.32 30.49
N THR A 2 -25.57 -10.08 30.81
CA THR A 2 -24.84 -9.18 29.93
C THR A 2 -23.35 -9.54 29.90
N LYS A 3 -22.65 -9.04 28.86
CA LYS A 3 -21.21 -8.75 28.80
C LYS A 3 -20.31 -9.81 28.15
N THR A 4 -19.96 -9.57 26.89
CA THR A 4 -18.54 -9.54 26.49
C THR A 4 -18.35 -8.47 25.41
N ALA A 5 -17.84 -7.32 25.81
CA ALA A 5 -17.14 -6.42 24.91
C ALA A 5 -15.74 -7.00 24.73
N SER A 6 -15.36 -7.27 23.49
CA SER A 6 -13.98 -7.60 23.13
C SER A 6 -13.53 -6.65 22.04
N LYS A 7 -12.68 -5.72 22.49
CA LYS A 7 -11.59 -5.04 21.77
C LYS A 7 -11.98 -4.06 20.65
N ALA A 8 -12.01 -2.78 21.05
CA ALA A 8 -11.65 -1.68 20.19
C ALA A 8 -10.13 -1.72 19.92
N ASP A 9 -9.77 -1.69 18.63
CA ASP A 9 -8.66 -1.03 17.92
C ASP A 9 -8.54 -1.80 16.58
N SER A 10 -8.69 -1.23 15.38
CA SER A 10 -8.25 0.08 14.92
C SER A 10 -9.14 0.62 13.78
N ALA A 11 -9.05 1.95 13.64
CA ALA A 11 -9.25 2.71 12.42
C ALA A 11 -10.67 2.78 11.82
N ALA A 12 -11.39 3.80 12.29
CA ALA A 12 -12.22 4.60 11.40
C ALA A 12 -11.35 5.20 10.28
N ALA A 13 -11.54 4.75 9.04
CA ALA A 13 -11.14 5.49 7.84
C ALA A 13 -11.82 4.91 6.59
N SER A 14 -13.15 4.83 6.58
CA SER A 14 -13.88 4.73 5.32
C SER A 14 -13.81 6.09 4.60
N SER A 15 -12.71 6.34 3.88
CA SER A 15 -12.51 7.42 2.89
C SER A 15 -11.21 7.15 2.12
N ASN A 16 -11.26 6.24 1.13
CA ASN A 16 -10.16 5.72 0.31
C ASN A 16 -9.10 6.77 -0.09
N GLY A 17 -8.05 6.90 0.73
CA GLY A 17 -6.82 7.61 0.40
C GLY A 17 -5.78 6.60 -0.07
N GLU A 18 -6.05 5.89 -1.16
CA GLU A 18 -5.08 4.96 -1.75
C GLU A 18 -3.84 5.76 -2.16
N VAL A 19 -2.66 5.28 -1.72
CA VAL A 19 -1.39 5.86 -2.11
C VAL A 19 -0.79 5.05 -3.25
N LYS A 20 -0.19 5.74 -4.22
CA LYS A 20 0.59 5.08 -5.24
C LYS A 20 1.91 4.60 -4.62
N ALA A 21 2.28 3.38 -4.93
CA ALA A 21 3.56 2.81 -4.53
C ALA A 21 4.17 2.03 -5.69
N ARG A 22 5.49 2.13 -5.85
CA ARG A 22 6.26 1.25 -6.71
C ARG A 22 6.54 -0.06 -5.99
N VAL A 23 6.28 -1.18 -6.64
CA VAL A 23 6.69 -2.49 -6.17
C VAL A 23 8.19 -2.66 -6.36
N LEU A 24 8.91 -3.03 -5.30
CA LEU A 24 10.37 -3.22 -5.31
C LEU A 24 10.78 -4.65 -5.66
N ILE A 25 9.90 -5.62 -5.43
CA ILE A 25 10.13 -7.05 -5.67
C ILE A 25 8.86 -7.70 -6.22
N ASP A 26 9.00 -8.69 -7.11
CA ASP A 26 7.84 -9.44 -7.61
C ASP A 26 7.10 -10.13 -6.46
N CYS A 27 5.81 -9.84 -6.34
CA CYS A 27 4.95 -10.32 -5.26
C CYS A 27 3.51 -10.46 -5.75
N ASP A 28 2.60 -10.96 -4.91
CA ASP A 28 1.17 -11.08 -5.24
C ASP A 28 0.49 -9.74 -5.54
N LEU A 29 1.11 -8.62 -5.15
CA LEU A 29 0.60 -7.27 -5.41
C LEU A 29 0.90 -6.77 -6.83
N GLY A 30 1.94 -7.29 -7.47
CA GLY A 30 2.41 -6.81 -8.76
C GLY A 30 3.87 -7.20 -9.04
N MET A 31 4.32 -6.88 -10.25
CA MET A 31 5.71 -7.11 -10.66
C MET A 31 6.64 -6.00 -10.17
N CYS A 32 7.94 -6.28 -10.11
CA CYS A 32 8.95 -5.27 -9.80
C CYS A 32 8.85 -4.07 -10.77
N ASN A 33 8.90 -2.87 -10.21
CA ASN A 33 8.66 -1.58 -10.87
C ASN A 33 7.23 -1.34 -11.35
N GLU A 34 6.26 -2.15 -10.96
CA GLU A 34 4.86 -1.85 -11.20
C GLU A 34 4.35 -0.81 -10.19
N VAL A 35 3.46 0.08 -10.64
CA VAL A 35 2.81 1.06 -9.77
C VAL A 35 1.44 0.56 -9.38
N ILE A 36 1.23 0.41 -8.08
CA ILE A 36 -0.03 -0.07 -7.51
C ILE A 36 -0.64 0.97 -6.57
N LEU A 37 -1.94 0.87 -6.39
CA LEU A 37 -2.69 1.64 -5.40
C LEU A 37 -2.87 0.75 -4.17
N VAL A 38 -2.41 1.23 -3.02
CA VAL A 38 -2.50 0.51 -1.75
C VAL A 38 -3.03 1.42 -0.66
N ASP A 39 -3.67 0.84 0.34
CA ASP A 39 -4.05 1.58 1.54
C ASP A 39 -2.78 2.02 2.29
N PRO A 40 -2.71 3.27 2.79
CA PRO A 40 -1.52 3.78 3.48
C PRO A 40 -1.18 2.96 4.73
N SER A 41 -2.19 2.45 5.45
CA SER A 41 -1.98 1.62 6.63
C SER A 41 -1.31 0.29 6.26
N ILE A 42 -1.62 -0.23 5.07
CA ILE A 42 -1.00 -1.45 4.54
C ILE A 42 0.38 -1.13 3.96
N ALA A 43 0.55 0.02 3.32
CA ALA A 43 1.83 0.45 2.77
C ALA A 43 2.92 0.53 3.84
N GLU A 44 2.59 1.05 5.03
CA GLU A 44 3.50 1.08 6.18
C GLU A 44 3.95 -0.33 6.59
N THR A 45 3.07 -1.33 6.50
CA THR A 45 3.40 -2.73 6.81
C THR A 45 4.23 -3.42 5.73
N LEU A 46 4.22 -2.90 4.50
CA LEU A 46 4.91 -3.42 3.34
C LEU A 46 6.26 -2.72 3.07
N THR A 47 6.81 -2.05 4.09
CA THR A 47 8.13 -1.42 4.04
C THR A 47 9.18 -2.42 3.55
N GLY A 48 9.82 -2.12 2.41
CA GLY A 48 10.82 -2.99 1.77
C GLY A 48 10.27 -3.91 0.66
N VAL A 49 8.95 -4.01 0.52
CA VAL A 49 8.27 -4.67 -0.63
C VAL A 49 7.77 -3.62 -1.62
N ILE A 50 7.26 -2.50 -1.10
CA ILE A 50 6.80 -1.38 -1.91
C ILE A 50 7.47 -0.08 -1.45
N ASP A 51 7.47 0.91 -2.35
CA ASP A 51 8.05 2.21 -2.16
C ASP A 51 7.01 3.29 -2.52
N THR A 52 6.52 4.00 -1.52
CA THR A 52 5.54 5.09 -1.68
C THR A 52 6.19 6.42 -2.02
N ASP A 53 7.51 6.48 -2.21
CA ASP A 53 8.19 7.72 -2.58
C ASP A 53 7.72 8.17 -3.98
N PRO A 54 7.33 9.45 -4.14
CA PRO A 54 6.86 9.95 -5.43
C PRO A 54 7.91 9.79 -6.54
N ALA A 55 9.21 9.91 -6.26
CA ALA A 55 10.24 9.72 -7.28
C ALA A 55 10.37 8.25 -7.71
N ALA A 56 10.15 7.30 -6.78
CA ALA A 56 10.10 5.88 -7.12
C ALA A 56 8.89 5.57 -8.01
N VAL A 57 7.72 6.13 -7.69
CA VAL A 57 6.51 6.01 -8.50
C VAL A 57 6.70 6.60 -9.90
N GLU A 58 7.23 7.82 -10.02
CA GLU A 58 7.49 8.45 -11.33
C GLU A 58 8.47 7.65 -12.20
N TYR A 59 9.50 7.07 -11.58
CA TYR A 59 10.43 6.18 -12.28
C TYR A 59 9.73 4.92 -12.81
N ALA A 60 8.91 4.28 -11.99
CA ALA A 60 8.12 3.13 -12.38
C ALA A 60 7.11 3.45 -13.50
N GLU A 61 6.39 4.56 -13.41
CA GLU A 61 5.49 5.04 -14.48
C GLU A 61 6.25 5.35 -15.79
N SER A 62 7.54 5.69 -15.70
CA SER A 62 8.39 5.90 -16.87
C SER A 62 8.82 4.59 -17.54
N LEU A 63 9.08 3.54 -16.75
CA LEU A 63 9.44 2.21 -17.26
C LEU A 63 8.29 1.50 -17.99
N ALA A 64 7.05 1.70 -17.54
CA ALA A 64 5.87 1.08 -18.15
C ALA A 64 5.52 1.62 -19.55
N LYS A 65 6.22 2.65 -20.04
CA LYS A 65 6.01 3.28 -21.36
C LYS A 65 6.91 2.72 -22.47
N GLU A 66 7.76 1.74 -22.18
CA GLU A 66 8.67 1.13 -23.15
C GLU A 66 8.15 -0.21 -23.71
#